data_AF-A0AAU9WN75-F1
#
_entry.id   AF-A0AAU9WN75-F1
#
_cell.length_a   1.000
_cell.length_b   1.000
_cell.length_c   1.000
_cell.angle_alpha   90.00
_cell.angle_beta   90.00
_cell.angle_gamma   90.00
#
_symmetry.space_group_name_H-M   'P 1'
#
loop_
_entity.id
_entity.type
_entity.pdbx_description
1 polymer ?
#
loop_
_entity_poly.entity_id
_entity_poly.type
_entity_poly.pdbx_seq_one_letter_code
_entity_poly.pdbx_strand_id
1 'polypeptide(L)'
;MPEKRVIQQEPLSRGHMNPVAINTFNINFMKATFTLTNTIPQYVASNSGPWQIFETKICCYAADVCGSRACHGTFFLLTGPSEFSPGNYLEENGELFHSKVILGGINLNTSPFKSIWTAGCCASKESNSARVQRAQSFLVMGNNTKDRKWLNQTEMNVLELEEHLTLSGLPLVNLFPRNKLCRLPENNIKL
;
A
#
# COMPACT_ATOMS: atom_id res chain seq x y z
N MET A 1 44.97 5.14 -15.14
CA MET A 1 44.14 4.98 -13.93
C MET A 1 42.71 4.73 -14.40
N PRO A 2 42.07 3.60 -14.06
CA PRO A 2 40.71 3.34 -14.50
C PRO A 2 39.73 4.26 -13.77
N GLU A 3 38.91 4.94 -14.56
CA GLU A 3 37.87 5.87 -14.16
C GLU A 3 36.87 5.16 -13.23
N LYS A 4 36.77 5.63 -11.97
CA LYS A 4 35.73 5.15 -11.04
C LYS A 4 34.38 5.59 -11.60
N ARG A 5 33.71 4.69 -12.31
CA ARG A 5 32.32 4.84 -12.73
C ARG A 5 31.50 5.08 -11.45
N VAL A 6 31.04 6.31 -11.24
CA VAL A 6 30.12 6.64 -10.15
C VAL A 6 28.86 5.84 -10.42
N ILE A 7 28.66 4.74 -9.71
CA ILE A 7 27.37 4.04 -9.71
C ILE A 7 26.42 4.99 -9.01
N GLN A 8 25.68 5.76 -9.80
CA GLN A 8 24.62 6.61 -9.31
C GLN A 8 23.61 5.67 -8.67
N GLN A 9 23.60 5.60 -7.32
CA GLN A 9 22.66 4.76 -6.61
C GLN A 9 21.26 5.22 -7.01
N GLU A 10 20.47 4.29 -7.55
CA GLU A 10 19.05 4.53 -7.78
C GLU A 10 18.44 5.06 -6.47
N PRO A 11 17.59 6.10 -6.49
CA PRO A 11 17.05 6.72 -5.29
C PRO A 11 15.95 5.85 -4.68
N LEU A 12 16.27 4.59 -4.38
CA LEU A 12 15.41 3.60 -3.75
C LEU A 12 15.68 3.59 -2.25
N SER A 13 14.59 3.38 -1.53
CA SER A 13 14.56 3.22 -0.08
C SER A 13 13.87 1.90 0.26
N ARG A 14 13.96 1.53 1.54
CA ARG A 14 13.14 0.45 2.10
C ARG A 14 11.74 1.02 2.40
N GLY A 15 10.80 0.77 1.49
CA GLY A 15 9.39 1.11 1.66
C GLY A 15 8.72 0.07 2.57
N HIS A 16 8.13 0.52 3.68
CA HIS A 16 7.48 -0.38 4.64
C HIS A 16 6.07 -0.73 4.17
N MET A 17 5.68 -2.01 4.22
CA MET A 17 4.31 -2.44 3.89
C MET A 17 3.36 -2.23 5.06
N ASN A 18 3.73 -2.72 6.24
CA ASN A 18 3.12 -2.33 7.51
C ASN A 18 3.78 -1.02 8.00
N PRO A 19 3.08 0.13 7.99
CA PRO A 19 3.70 1.41 8.33
C PRO A 19 4.14 1.47 9.78
N VAL A 20 5.27 2.13 10.04
CA VAL A 20 5.83 2.29 11.39
C VAL A 20 4.84 3.04 12.31
N ALA A 21 4.18 4.08 11.77
CA ALA A 21 3.36 5.02 12.54
C ALA A 21 2.20 4.34 13.31
N ILE A 22 1.58 3.33 12.71
CA ILE A 22 0.46 2.59 13.35
C ILE A 22 0.92 1.59 14.43
N ASN A 23 2.22 1.34 14.55
CA ASN A 23 2.81 0.38 15.50
C ASN A 23 3.55 1.07 16.66
N THR A 24 3.44 2.40 16.79
CA THR A 24 4.18 3.20 17.78
C THR A 24 3.79 2.94 19.24
N PHE A 25 2.65 2.30 19.48
CA PHE A 25 2.16 1.92 20.80
C PHE A 25 3.03 0.85 21.50
N ASN A 26 3.89 0.13 20.76
CA ASN A 26 4.78 -0.87 21.33
C ASN A 26 6.09 -0.99 20.54
N ILE A 27 7.22 -0.85 21.24
CA ILE A 27 8.56 -0.87 20.63
C ILE A 27 8.89 -2.16 19.88
N ASN A 28 8.37 -3.31 20.31
CA ASN A 28 8.63 -4.58 19.63
C ASN A 28 7.84 -4.67 18.31
N PHE A 29 6.61 -4.14 18.27
CA PHE A 29 5.82 -4.06 17.04
C PHE A 29 6.44 -3.06 16.07
N MET A 30 6.88 -1.91 16.57
CA MET A 30 7.65 -0.94 15.79
C MET A 30 8.92 -1.57 15.20
N LYS A 31 9.73 -2.28 16.00
CA LYS A 31 10.94 -2.95 15.48
C LYS A 31 10.63 -4.00 14.42
N ALA A 32 9.52 -4.74 14.56
CA ALA A 32 9.12 -5.74 13.59
C ALA A 32 8.85 -5.15 12.19
N THR A 33 8.42 -3.89 12.09
CA THR A 33 8.19 -3.26 10.78
C THR A 33 9.48 -3.05 10.00
N PHE A 34 10.64 -2.97 10.65
CA PHE A 34 11.94 -2.78 9.99
C PHE A 34 12.56 -4.08 9.44
N THR A 35 11.88 -5.22 9.60
CA THR A 35 12.33 -6.50 9.03
C THR A 35 12.19 -6.50 7.51
N LEU A 36 13.12 -7.16 6.80
CA LEU A 36 13.10 -7.18 5.33
C LEU A 36 11.85 -7.86 4.74
N THR A 37 11.21 -8.76 5.50
CA THR A 37 9.94 -9.37 5.15
C THR A 37 8.77 -8.38 5.09
N ASN A 38 8.93 -7.17 5.65
CA ASN A 38 7.96 -6.09 5.61
C ASN A 38 8.39 -4.94 4.68
N THR A 39 9.48 -5.09 3.92
CA THR A 39 10.00 -3.99 3.09
C THR A 39 10.13 -4.36 1.63
N ILE A 40 9.82 -3.40 0.77
CA ILE A 40 10.05 -3.50 -0.67
C ILE A 40 10.97 -2.36 -1.14
N PRO A 41 11.68 -2.50 -2.28
CA PRO A 41 12.32 -1.36 -2.93
C PRO A 41 11.27 -0.33 -3.39
N GLN A 42 11.32 0.87 -2.83
CA GLN A 42 10.41 1.96 -3.18
C GLN A 42 11.21 3.23 -3.46
N TYR A 43 10.89 3.94 -4.55
CA TYR A 43 11.56 5.20 -4.85
C TYR A 43 11.30 6.21 -3.73
N VAL A 44 12.36 6.90 -3.29
CA VAL A 44 12.30 7.91 -2.22
C VAL A 44 11.24 8.98 -2.52
N ALA A 45 11.10 9.37 -3.79
CA ALA A 45 10.10 10.34 -4.23
C ALA A 45 8.64 9.87 -3.99
N SER A 46 8.38 8.56 -4.12
CA SER A 46 7.09 7.94 -3.79
C SER A 46 6.96 7.76 -2.27
N ASN A 47 7.94 7.09 -1.64
CA ASN A 47 7.92 6.71 -0.23
C ASN A 47 7.80 7.91 0.72
N SER A 48 8.75 8.84 0.64
CA SER A 48 8.80 10.05 1.48
C SER A 48 8.00 11.22 0.91
N GLY A 49 7.19 10.97 -0.12
CA GLY A 49 6.37 11.97 -0.78
C GLY A 49 4.90 11.60 -0.65
N PRO A 50 4.18 11.36 -1.75
CA PRO A 50 2.75 11.11 -1.69
C PRO A 50 2.37 9.88 -0.84
N TRP A 51 3.18 8.81 -0.84
CA TRP A 51 2.85 7.61 -0.06
C TRP A 51 2.75 7.88 1.44
N GLN A 52 3.68 8.68 1.98
CA GLN A 52 3.66 9.10 3.39
C GLN A 52 2.35 9.84 3.77
N ILE A 53 1.74 10.57 2.82
CA ILE A 53 0.46 11.25 3.05
C ILE A 53 -0.64 10.22 3.33
N PHE A 54 -0.71 9.15 2.54
CA PHE A 54 -1.65 8.06 2.80
C PHE A 54 -1.36 7.34 4.11
N GLU A 55 -0.10 7.02 4.41
CA GLU A 55 0.26 6.40 5.70
C GLU A 55 -0.19 7.26 6.90
N THR A 56 -0.06 8.58 6.78
CA THR A 56 -0.51 9.54 7.80
C THR A 56 -2.04 9.51 7.94
N LYS A 57 -2.78 9.59 6.83
CA LYS A 57 -4.25 9.52 6.82
C LYS A 57 -4.76 8.19 7.41
N ILE A 58 -4.13 7.07 7.05
CA ILE A 58 -4.44 5.74 7.59
C ILE A 58 -4.20 5.71 9.10
N CYS A 59 -3.10 6.30 9.58
CA CYS A 59 -2.81 6.37 11.01
C CYS A 59 -3.87 7.18 11.77
N CYS A 60 -4.25 8.36 11.26
CA CYS A 60 -5.33 9.17 11.84
C CYS A 60 -6.66 8.41 11.83
N TYR A 61 -7.03 7.77 10.71
CA TYR A 61 -8.25 6.98 10.62
C TYR A 61 -8.28 5.84 11.65
N ALA A 62 -7.17 5.10 11.79
CA ALA A 62 -7.07 4.01 12.75
C ALA A 62 -7.26 4.49 14.19
N ALA A 63 -6.66 5.62 14.57
CA ALA A 63 -6.72 6.16 15.92
C ALA A 63 -8.05 6.87 16.23
N ASP A 64 -8.46 7.79 15.35
CA ASP A 64 -9.50 8.78 15.63
C ASP A 64 -10.89 8.31 15.22
N VAL A 65 -10.97 7.38 14.26
CA VAL A 65 -12.25 6.87 13.75
C VAL A 65 -12.46 5.43 14.21
N CYS A 66 -11.63 4.50 13.75
CA CYS A 66 -11.85 3.08 13.99
C CYS A 66 -11.64 2.70 15.46
N GLY A 67 -10.53 3.14 16.05
CA GLY A 67 -10.17 2.91 17.45
C GLY A 67 -10.87 3.83 18.45
N SER A 68 -11.75 4.73 17.98
CA SER A 68 -12.46 5.65 18.85
C SER A 68 -13.36 4.93 19.85
N ARG A 69 -13.61 5.58 21.00
CA ARG A 69 -14.58 5.09 22.00
C ARG A 69 -16.02 5.03 21.46
N ALA A 70 -16.33 5.73 20.38
CA ALA A 70 -17.64 5.63 19.75
C ALA A 70 -17.76 4.38 18.87
N CYS A 71 -16.70 4.04 18.13
CA CYS A 71 -16.72 2.93 17.19
C CYS A 71 -16.36 1.58 17.84
N HIS A 72 -15.39 1.56 18.75
CA HIS A 72 -14.82 0.32 19.32
C HIS A 72 -14.49 -0.72 18.24
N GLY A 73 -13.96 -0.26 17.10
CA GLY A 73 -13.71 -1.09 15.94
C GLY A 73 -12.39 -1.85 16.02
N THR A 74 -12.35 -3.00 15.34
CA THR A 74 -11.11 -3.69 15.00
C THR A 74 -10.69 -3.27 13.61
N PHE A 75 -9.48 -2.72 13.49
CA PHE A 75 -8.91 -2.30 12.22
C PHE A 75 -8.04 -3.40 11.60
N PHE A 76 -8.35 -3.78 10.37
CA PHE A 76 -7.56 -4.69 9.54
C PHE A 76 -6.90 -3.88 8.42
N LEU A 77 -5.59 -4.02 8.26
CA LEU A 77 -4.81 -3.33 7.24
C LEU A 77 -4.02 -4.34 6.41
N LEU A 78 -4.14 -4.25 5.10
CA LEU A 78 -3.42 -5.05 4.14
C LEU A 78 -2.70 -4.11 3.19
N THR A 79 -1.40 -4.26 3.02
CA THR A 79 -0.60 -3.48 2.07
C THR A 79 0.16 -4.43 1.17
N GLY A 80 0.27 -4.10 -0.12
CA GLY A 80 1.03 -4.90 -1.05
C GLY A 80 1.53 -4.10 -2.25
N PRO A 81 2.53 -4.64 -2.96
CA PRO A 81 2.91 -4.16 -4.28
C PRO A 81 1.87 -4.58 -5.34
N SER A 82 1.85 -3.89 -6.48
CA SER A 82 1.12 -4.32 -7.67
C SER A 82 1.84 -3.93 -8.97
N GLU A 83 1.64 -4.75 -10.00
CA GLU A 83 2.06 -4.46 -11.38
C GLU A 83 1.06 -3.56 -12.12
N PHE A 84 -0.13 -3.35 -11.54
CA PHE A 84 -1.08 -2.35 -11.99
C PHE A 84 -0.63 -0.95 -11.52
N SER A 85 -0.84 0.08 -12.34
CA SER A 85 -0.46 1.46 -12.01
C SER A 85 -1.65 2.40 -12.16
N PRO A 86 -1.98 3.25 -11.17
CA PRO A 86 -2.99 4.28 -11.33
C PRO A 86 -2.56 5.36 -12.33
N GLY A 87 -3.45 5.64 -13.29
CA GLY A 87 -3.25 6.62 -14.36
C GLY A 87 -2.55 6.03 -15.60
N ASN A 88 -2.75 6.67 -16.75
CA ASN A 88 -2.06 6.33 -17.98
C ASN A 88 -0.58 6.66 -17.82
N TYR A 89 0.22 5.68 -17.38
CA TYR A 89 1.61 5.64 -17.78
C TYR A 89 1.61 5.62 -19.30
N LEU A 90 1.93 6.75 -19.91
CA LEU A 90 2.40 6.70 -21.29
C LEU A 90 3.65 5.83 -21.24
N GLU A 91 3.58 4.67 -21.88
CA GLU A 91 4.74 3.96 -22.38
C GLU A 91 5.42 4.90 -23.39
N GLU A 92 6.09 5.95 -22.92
CA GLU A 92 6.99 6.71 -23.78
C GLU A 92 8.14 5.78 -24.15
N ASN A 93 7.98 5.17 -25.34
CA ASN A 93 8.97 4.45 -26.13
C ASN A 93 9.12 2.94 -25.91
N GLY A 94 8.13 2.23 -25.36
CA GLY A 94 8.13 0.75 -25.35
C GLY A 94 9.25 0.11 -24.53
N GLU A 95 10.05 0.90 -23.81
CA GLU A 95 10.90 0.39 -22.74
C GLU A 95 10.04 0.29 -21.49
N LEU A 96 9.47 -0.91 -21.30
CA LEU A 96 9.06 -1.39 -20.00
C LEU A 96 10.20 -1.02 -19.04
N PHE A 97 10.00 -0.04 -18.14
CA PHE A 97 10.99 0.37 -17.15
C PHE A 97 11.19 -0.78 -16.14
N HIS A 98 11.70 -1.92 -16.61
CA HIS A 98 12.57 -2.79 -15.86
C HIS A 98 13.83 -1.96 -15.64
N SER A 99 13.79 -1.01 -14.71
CA SER A 99 15.03 -0.54 -14.14
C SER A 99 15.68 -1.79 -13.55
N LYS A 100 16.70 -2.31 -14.23
CA LYS A 100 17.64 -3.24 -13.62
C LYS A 100 18.25 -2.47 -12.47
N VAL A 101 17.73 -2.71 -11.28
CA VAL A 101 18.29 -2.10 -10.08
C VAL A 101 19.57 -2.85 -9.78
N ILE A 102 20.71 -2.22 -10.04
CA ILE A 102 22.01 -2.75 -9.65
C ILE A 102 22.31 -2.26 -8.23
N LEU A 103 22.00 -3.11 -7.25
CA LEU A 103 22.35 -2.86 -5.85
C LEU A 103 23.65 -3.60 -5.52
N GLY A 104 24.76 -2.85 -5.39
CA GLY A 104 26.04 -3.41 -4.95
C GLY A 104 26.65 -4.47 -5.89
N GLY A 105 26.39 -4.37 -7.19
CA GLY A 105 26.87 -5.34 -8.20
C GLY A 105 25.93 -6.55 -8.42
N ILE A 106 24.83 -6.64 -7.69
CA ILE A 106 23.78 -7.62 -7.91
C ILE A 106 22.73 -7.00 -8.84
N ASN A 107 22.51 -7.64 -9.99
CA ASN A 107 21.36 -7.32 -10.86
C ASN A 107 20.10 -7.86 -10.19
N LEU A 108 19.33 -6.98 -9.57
CA LEU A 108 17.97 -7.32 -9.17
C LEU A 108 17.10 -7.21 -10.42
N ASN A 109 16.75 -8.37 -11.00
CA ASN A 109 15.77 -8.48 -12.09
C ASN A 109 14.32 -8.25 -11.60
N THR A 110 14.14 -7.88 -10.33
CA THR A 110 12.84 -7.51 -9.80
C THR A 110 12.44 -6.19 -10.44
N SER A 111 11.53 -6.25 -11.42
CA SER A 111 10.69 -5.10 -11.76
C SER A 111 10.28 -4.42 -10.45
N PRO A 112 10.61 -3.13 -10.21
CA PRO A 112 10.01 -2.44 -9.10
C PRO A 112 8.53 -2.35 -9.46
N PHE A 113 7.71 -3.19 -8.83
CA PHE A 113 6.26 -3.13 -8.84
C PHE A 113 5.78 -1.70 -9.08
N LYS A 114 4.92 -1.52 -10.08
CA LYS A 114 4.55 -0.20 -10.61
C LYS A 114 3.83 0.66 -9.59
N SER A 115 3.16 0.05 -8.62
CA SER A 115 2.46 0.74 -7.54
C SER A 115 2.52 -0.01 -6.21
N ILE A 116 2.12 0.71 -5.16
CA ILE A 116 1.83 0.17 -3.84
C ILE A 116 0.36 0.48 -3.54
N TRP A 117 -0.33 -0.45 -2.91
CA TRP A 117 -1.71 -0.28 -2.45
C TRP A 117 -1.87 -0.66 -0.99
N THR A 118 -2.83 -0.04 -0.33
CA THR A 118 -3.27 -0.39 1.01
C THR A 118 -4.78 -0.46 1.08
N ALA A 119 -5.30 -1.61 1.53
CA ALA A 119 -6.70 -1.84 1.84
C ALA A 119 -6.90 -1.81 3.36
N GLY A 120 -7.79 -0.94 3.84
CA GLY A 120 -8.18 -0.90 5.25
C GLY A 120 -9.62 -1.34 5.42
N CYS A 121 -9.92 -2.07 6.49
CA CYS A 121 -11.27 -2.30 6.96
C CYS A 121 -11.38 -2.12 8.47
N CYS A 122 -12.24 -1.20 8.89
CA CYS A 122 -12.69 -1.10 10.27
C CYS A 122 -13.97 -1.90 10.43
N ALA A 123 -13.98 -2.88 11.34
CA ALA A 123 -15.14 -3.68 11.66
C ALA A 123 -15.55 -3.48 13.11
N SER A 124 -16.81 -3.13 13.35
CA SER A 124 -17.35 -2.96 14.70
C SER A 124 -18.67 -3.69 14.88
N LYS A 125 -19.01 -3.97 16.14
CA LYS A 125 -20.32 -4.50 16.52
C LYS A 125 -21.13 -3.35 17.09
N GLU A 126 -22.40 -3.27 16.72
CA GLU A 126 -23.29 -2.30 17.32
C GLU A 126 -23.51 -2.61 18.82
N SER A 127 -23.31 -1.60 19.67
CA SER A 127 -23.32 -1.73 21.13
C SER A 127 -24.62 -2.33 21.70
N ASN A 128 -25.73 -2.17 20.97
CA ASN A 128 -27.06 -2.60 21.40
C ASN A 128 -27.53 -3.92 20.76
N SER A 129 -26.73 -4.50 19.86
CA SER A 129 -27.05 -5.78 19.21
C SER A 129 -25.79 -6.41 18.64
N ALA A 130 -25.28 -7.46 19.30
CA ALA A 130 -24.15 -8.27 18.84
C ALA A 130 -24.36 -8.91 17.45
N ARG A 131 -25.58 -8.81 16.88
CA ARG A 131 -25.95 -9.27 15.54
C ARG A 131 -25.70 -8.25 14.44
N VAL A 132 -25.68 -6.94 14.75
CA VAL A 132 -25.45 -5.90 13.74
C VAL A 132 -23.96 -5.59 13.67
N GLN A 133 -23.35 -5.99 12.56
CA GLN A 133 -21.98 -5.65 12.24
C GLN A 133 -21.97 -4.42 11.34
N ARG A 134 -21.08 -3.47 11.63
CA ARG A 134 -20.77 -2.35 10.76
C ARG A 134 -19.36 -2.53 10.23
N ALA A 135 -19.16 -2.11 8.98
CA ALA A 135 -17.82 -2.01 8.43
C ALA A 135 -17.68 -0.70 7.65
N GLN A 136 -16.48 -0.15 7.71
CA GLN A 136 -16.03 0.92 6.82
C GLN A 136 -14.72 0.46 6.21
N SER A 137 -14.61 0.51 4.89
CA SER A 137 -13.39 0.15 4.18
C SER A 137 -12.92 1.28 3.31
N PHE A 138 -11.65 1.25 2.96
CA PHE A 138 -11.06 2.15 1.99
C PHE A 138 -9.98 1.41 1.21
N LEU A 139 -9.66 1.95 0.05
CA LEU A 139 -8.45 1.58 -0.66
C LEU A 139 -7.71 2.81 -1.15
N VAL A 140 -6.40 2.80 -0.98
CA VAL A 140 -5.48 3.78 -1.55
C VAL A 140 -4.43 3.06 -2.39
N MET A 141 -4.03 3.67 -3.51
CA MET A 141 -2.97 3.16 -4.35
C MET A 141 -2.13 4.32 -4.91
N GLY A 142 -0.82 4.13 -5.00
CA GLY A 142 0.11 5.14 -5.49
C GLY A 142 1.22 4.56 -6.34
N ASN A 143 1.61 5.29 -7.38
CA ASN A 143 2.71 4.89 -8.26
C ASN A 143 4.05 4.85 -7.52
N ASN A 144 4.87 3.86 -7.87
CA ASN A 144 6.24 3.70 -7.41
C ASN A 144 7.22 4.15 -8.51
N THR A 145 7.46 5.46 -8.60
CA THR A 145 8.34 6.04 -9.63
C THR A 145 9.27 7.10 -9.08
N LYS A 146 10.37 7.33 -9.80
CA LYS A 146 11.34 8.38 -9.49
C LYS A 146 10.88 9.76 -9.96
N ASP A 147 10.11 9.82 -11.04
CA ASP A 147 9.70 11.10 -11.63
C ASP A 147 8.44 11.61 -10.95
N ARG A 148 8.54 12.81 -10.39
CA ARG A 148 7.48 13.47 -9.64
C ARG A 148 6.22 13.73 -10.46
N LYS A 149 6.33 13.84 -11.79
CA LYS A 149 5.19 14.02 -12.70
C LYS A 149 4.25 12.82 -12.73
N TRP A 150 4.75 11.64 -12.37
CA TRP A 150 4.05 10.36 -12.48
C TRP A 150 3.71 9.75 -11.12
N LEU A 151 3.82 10.51 -10.03
CA LEU A 151 3.47 10.09 -8.67
C LEU A 151 1.95 10.13 -8.42
N ASN A 152 1.18 9.57 -9.36
CA ASN A 152 -0.26 9.57 -9.28
C ASN A 152 -0.72 8.73 -8.09
N GLN A 153 -1.79 9.20 -7.45
CA GLN A 153 -2.48 8.55 -6.36
C GLN A 153 -3.93 8.39 -6.73
N THR A 154 -4.53 7.29 -6.27
CA THR A 154 -5.95 7.06 -6.43
C THR A 154 -6.52 6.42 -5.17
N GLU A 155 -7.82 6.61 -5.02
CA GLU A 155 -8.63 5.90 -4.05
C GLU A 155 -9.72 5.17 -4.83
N MET A 156 -9.99 3.94 -4.44
CA MET A 156 -11.01 3.10 -5.06
C MET A 156 -11.68 2.24 -3.98
N ASN A 157 -12.70 1.48 -4.35
CA ASN A 157 -13.25 0.49 -3.42
C ASN A 157 -12.43 -0.81 -3.43
N VAL A 158 -12.64 -1.63 -2.40
CA VAL A 158 -11.92 -2.90 -2.23
C VAL A 158 -12.17 -3.87 -3.39
N LEU A 159 -13.39 -3.88 -3.95
CA LEU A 159 -13.77 -4.79 -5.02
C LEU A 159 -13.01 -4.46 -6.32
N GLU A 160 -12.85 -3.17 -6.65
CA GLU A 160 -12.06 -2.73 -7.81
C GLU A 160 -10.59 -3.20 -7.70
N LEU A 161 -9.97 -3.14 -6.51
CA LEU A 161 -8.62 -3.70 -6.35
C LEU A 161 -8.61 -5.22 -6.50
N GLU A 162 -9.57 -5.91 -5.90
CA GLU A 162 -9.67 -7.37 -6.02
C GLU A 162 -9.74 -7.80 -7.49
N GLU A 163 -10.48 -7.07 -8.31
CA GLU A 163 -10.51 -7.27 -9.77
C GLU A 163 -9.13 -7.01 -10.40
N HIS A 164 -8.45 -5.91 -10.04
CA HIS A 164 -7.10 -5.61 -10.54
C HIS A 164 -6.03 -6.63 -10.13
N LEU A 165 -6.15 -7.23 -8.95
CA LEU A 165 -5.22 -8.25 -8.45
C LEU A 165 -5.53 -9.66 -8.96
N THR A 166 -6.71 -9.87 -9.55
CA THR A 166 -7.13 -11.17 -10.05
C THR A 166 -6.51 -11.45 -11.41
N LEU A 167 -5.70 -12.51 -11.48
CA LEU A 167 -5.17 -12.99 -12.75
C LEU A 167 -6.27 -13.67 -13.57
N SER A 168 -6.25 -13.46 -14.89
CA SER A 168 -7.21 -14.08 -15.81
C SER A 168 -7.26 -15.60 -15.63
N GLY A 169 -8.47 -16.15 -15.46
CA GLY A 169 -8.71 -17.57 -15.25
C GLY A 169 -8.55 -18.06 -13.80
N LEU A 170 -8.19 -17.20 -12.85
CA LEU A 170 -8.19 -17.52 -11.42
C LEU A 170 -9.45 -17.01 -10.71
N PRO A 171 -9.81 -17.60 -9.55
CA PRO A 171 -10.86 -17.05 -8.70
C PRO A 171 -10.54 -15.62 -8.26
N LEU A 172 -11.59 -14.79 -8.13
CA LEU A 172 -11.49 -13.43 -7.62
C LEU A 172 -10.75 -13.40 -6.29
N VAL A 173 -9.72 -12.54 -6.22
CA VAL A 173 -9.02 -12.25 -4.96
C VAL A 173 -10.02 -11.78 -3.92
N ASN A 174 -9.87 -12.25 -2.68
CA ASN A 174 -10.76 -11.88 -1.58
C ASN A 174 -9.90 -11.42 -0.41
N LEU A 175 -9.77 -10.10 -0.26
CA LEU A 175 -8.92 -9.47 0.75
C LEU A 175 -9.52 -9.59 2.16
N PHE A 176 -10.85 -9.60 2.28
CA PHE A 176 -11.55 -9.72 3.57
C PHE A 176 -12.54 -10.90 3.60
N PRO A 177 -12.07 -12.16 3.52
CA PRO A 177 -12.94 -13.32 3.36
C PRO A 177 -13.84 -13.58 4.57
N ARG A 178 -13.44 -13.13 5.76
CA ARG A 178 -14.20 -13.28 7.01
C ARG A 178 -15.20 -12.16 7.27
N ASN A 179 -15.09 -11.02 6.59
CA ASN A 179 -16.00 -9.89 6.77
C ASN A 179 -16.40 -9.30 5.42
N LYS A 180 -17.49 -9.85 4.86
CA LYS A 180 -18.01 -9.44 3.55
C LYS A 180 -18.40 -7.96 3.50
N LEU A 181 -18.75 -7.34 4.64
CA LEU A 181 -19.12 -5.93 4.70
C LEU A 181 -17.95 -5.02 4.30
N CYS A 182 -16.71 -5.44 4.53
CA CYS A 182 -15.52 -4.69 4.09
C CYS A 182 -15.39 -4.57 2.57
N ARG A 183 -16.10 -5.41 1.81
CA ARG A 183 -16.01 -5.50 0.35
C ARG A 183 -17.19 -4.86 -0.36
N LEU A 184 -18.19 -4.42 0.42
CA LEU A 184 -19.39 -3.79 -0.11
C LEU A 184 -19.07 -2.34 -0.52
N PRO A 185 -19.31 -1.93 -1.79
CA PRO A 185 -19.02 -0.58 -2.25
C PRO A 185 -19.69 0.53 -1.42
N GLU A 186 -20.87 0.27 -0.87
CA GLU A 186 -21.60 1.21 0.01
C GLU A 186 -20.91 1.48 1.35
N ASN A 187 -19.99 0.59 1.78
CA ASN A 187 -19.19 0.76 2.99
C ASN A 187 -17.83 1.41 2.71
N ASN A 188 -17.54 1.72 1.44
CA ASN A 188 -16.31 2.38 1.08
C ASN A 188 -16.32 3.86 1.48
N ILE A 189 -15.25 4.30 2.12
CA ILE A 189 -14.99 5.70 2.45
C ILE A 189 -13.76 6.20 1.70
N LYS A 190 -13.59 7.52 1.67
CA LYS A 190 -12.34 8.16 1.25
C LYS A 190 -11.54 8.60 2.46
N LEU A 191 -10.22 8.63 2.32
CA LEU A 191 -9.27 9.06 3.35
C LEU A 191 -8.76 10.49 3.16
#